data_AF-A0A357ZIZ7-F1
#
_entry.id   AF-A0A357ZIZ7-F1
#
_cell.length_a   1.000
_cell.length_b   1.000
_cell.length_c   1.000
_cell.angle_alpha   90.00
_cell.angle_beta   90.00
_cell.angle_gamma   90.00
#
_symmetry.space_group_name_H-M   'P 1'
#
loop_
_entity.id
_entity.type
_entity.pdbx_description
1 polymer ?
#
loop_
_entity_poly.entity_id
_entity_poly.type
_entity_poly.pdbx_seq_one_letter_code
_entity_poly.pdbx_strand_id
1 'polypeptide(L)'
;MNKRRIEQMIPLAITVLQEKELKILEDGIIKKAWRGQLAAFGATVATGSLLAATAFFAKQGNAEVDRAKLSKAIYEVMKKYQSEQGQDMRSADSLLHFVQCVLVTEPAHKQAMKEVVLDAATALKLAMNLFIAEEKDDKVASNQVVGHGGEGQV
;
A
#
# COMPACT_ATOMS: atom_id res chain seq x y z
N MET A 1 5.37 14.60 7.93
CA MET A 1 4.03 14.17 7.48
C MET A 1 3.10 15.35 7.54
N ASN A 2 2.46 15.70 6.42
CA ASN A 2 1.60 16.86 6.31
C ASN A 2 0.12 16.44 6.32
N LYS A 3 -0.59 16.72 7.42
CA LYS A 3 -1.98 16.28 7.63
C LYS A 3 -2.93 16.74 6.52
N ARG A 4 -2.84 18.02 6.13
CA ARG A 4 -3.68 18.61 5.07
C ARG A 4 -3.46 17.90 3.73
N ARG A 5 -2.20 17.61 3.39
CA ARG A 5 -1.86 16.88 2.16
C ARG A 5 -2.41 15.47 2.18
N ILE A 6 -2.29 14.76 3.31
CA ILE A 6 -2.85 13.42 3.48
C ILE A 6 -4.37 13.45 3.29
N GLU A 7 -5.09 14.38 3.93
CA GLU A 7 -6.54 14.53 3.79
C GLU A 7 -6.97 14.74 2.33
N GLN A 8 -6.23 15.55 1.58
CA GLN A 8 -6.47 15.76 0.15
C GLN A 8 -6.16 14.52 -0.70
N MET A 9 -5.18 13.71 -0.31
CA MET A 9 -4.79 12.50 -1.04
C MET A 9 -5.71 11.29 -0.77
N ILE A 10 -6.45 11.26 0.34
CA ILE A 10 -7.37 10.16 0.67
C ILE A 10 -8.40 9.88 -0.44
N PRO A 11 -9.19 10.85 -0.95
CA PRO A 11 -10.14 10.59 -2.03
C PRO A 11 -9.47 10.10 -3.33
N LEU A 12 -8.26 10.57 -3.61
CA LEU A 12 -7.46 10.12 -4.75
C LEU A 12 -7.00 8.67 -4.56
N ALA A 13 -6.58 8.32 -3.35
CA ALA A 13 -6.18 6.97 -3.00
C ALA A 13 -7.34 5.96 -3.10
N ILE A 14 -8.56 6.36 -2.73
CA ILE A 14 -9.76 5.53 -2.94
C ILE A 14 -9.95 5.27 -4.43
N THR A 15 -9.87 6.32 -5.25
CA THR A 15 -10.01 6.21 -6.71
C THR A 15 -8.95 5.29 -7.30
N VAL A 16 -7.69 5.44 -6.90
CA VAL A 16 -6.57 4.58 -7.34
C VAL A 16 -6.79 3.13 -6.94
N LEU A 17 -7.24 2.84 -5.70
CA LEU A 17 -7.50 1.47 -5.26
C LEU A 17 -8.58 0.77 -6.11
N GLN A 18 -9.53 1.53 -6.65
CA GLN A 18 -10.61 1.03 -7.50
C GLN A 18 -10.16 0.83 -8.97
N GLU A 19 -8.95 1.24 -9.35
CA GLU A 19 -8.43 1.03 -10.71
C GLU A 19 -8.17 -0.46 -10.97
N LYS A 20 -8.92 -1.03 -11.92
CA LYS A 20 -8.89 -2.47 -12.26
C LYS A 20 -7.50 -2.96 -12.68
N GLU A 21 -6.65 -2.09 -13.21
CA GLU A 21 -5.29 -2.44 -13.63
C GLU A 21 -4.38 -2.80 -12.45
N LEU A 22 -4.62 -2.22 -11.28
CA LEU A 22 -3.79 -2.46 -10.09
C LEU A 22 -4.16 -3.76 -9.38
N LYS A 23 -5.40 -4.26 -9.52
CA LYS A 23 -5.86 -5.51 -8.88
C LYS A 23 -5.50 -5.58 -7.38
N ILE A 24 -5.59 -4.45 -6.68
CA ILE A 24 -5.37 -4.37 -5.22
C ILE A 24 -6.70 -4.58 -4.50
N LEU A 25 -7.77 -3.98 -5.02
CA LEU A 25 -9.14 -4.21 -4.63
C LEU A 25 -9.79 -5.15 -5.64
N GLU A 26 -10.15 -6.35 -5.20
CA GLU A 26 -10.87 -7.34 -6.00
C GLU A 26 -12.18 -7.65 -5.28
N ASP A 27 -13.31 -7.44 -5.95
CA ASP A 27 -14.66 -7.66 -5.40
C ASP A 27 -14.93 -6.96 -4.05
N GLY A 28 -14.36 -5.77 -3.86
CA GLY A 28 -14.50 -5.02 -2.60
C GLY A 28 -13.59 -5.50 -1.46
N ILE A 29 -12.74 -6.50 -1.72
CA ILE A 29 -11.84 -7.13 -0.76
C ILE A 29 -10.39 -6.73 -1.07
N ILE A 30 -9.65 -6.40 -0.01
CA ILE A 30 -8.20 -6.17 -0.05
C ILE A 30 -7.50 -7.24 0.79
N LYS A 31 -6.67 -8.05 0.12
CA LYS A 31 -5.82 -9.07 0.76
C LYS A 31 -4.96 -8.46 1.87
N LYS A 32 -4.84 -9.17 3.00
CA LYS A 32 -4.08 -8.67 4.16
C LYS A 32 -2.61 -8.39 3.83
N ALA A 33 -2.01 -9.16 2.93
CA ALA A 33 -0.64 -8.95 2.48
C ALA A 33 -0.38 -7.55 1.88
N TRP A 34 -1.37 -6.90 1.24
CA TRP A 34 -1.21 -5.53 0.75
C TRP A 34 -0.93 -4.54 1.89
N ARG A 35 -1.68 -4.64 2.98
CA ARG A 35 -1.47 -3.79 4.17
C ARG A 35 -0.09 -4.05 4.80
N GLY A 36 0.34 -5.31 4.82
CA GLY A 36 1.68 -5.70 5.26
C GLY A 36 2.80 -5.09 4.40
N GLN A 37 2.68 -5.17 3.07
CA GLN A 37 3.64 -4.56 2.15
C GLN A 37 3.67 -3.04 2.28
N LEU A 38 2.52 -2.38 2.47
CA LEU A 38 2.44 -0.93 2.67
C LEU A 38 3.08 -0.48 3.98
N ALA A 39 2.87 -1.23 5.06
CA ALA A 39 3.55 -0.98 6.32
C ALA A 39 5.08 -1.15 6.19
N ALA A 40 5.53 -2.21 5.51
CA ALA A 40 6.94 -2.45 5.24
C ALA A 40 7.57 -1.35 4.37
N PHE A 41 6.86 -0.88 3.34
CA PHE A 41 7.28 0.24 2.51
C PHE A 41 7.49 1.51 3.34
N GLY A 42 6.47 1.91 4.11
CA GLY A 42 6.53 3.10 4.96
C GLY A 42 7.69 3.03 5.97
N ALA A 43 7.88 1.87 6.61
CA ALA A 43 9.00 1.66 7.53
C ALA A 43 10.36 1.77 6.83
N THR A 44 10.54 1.12 5.67
CA THR A 44 11.79 1.14 4.91
C THR A 44 12.14 2.55 4.42
N VAL A 45 11.15 3.32 3.97
CA VAL A 45 11.35 4.73 3.58
C VAL A 45 11.71 5.56 4.82
N ALA A 46 11.00 5.38 5.93
CA ALA A 46 11.21 6.15 7.15
C ALA A 46 12.61 5.95 7.75
N THR A 47 13.03 4.69 7.92
CA THR A 47 14.33 4.34 8.55
C THR A 47 15.49 4.30 7.56
N GLY A 48 15.21 4.06 6.28
CA GLY A 48 16.22 3.90 5.24
C GLY A 48 16.24 5.03 4.20
N SER A 49 16.78 4.69 3.02
CA SER A 49 16.86 5.57 1.86
C SER A 49 15.61 5.43 0.99
N LEU A 50 15.04 6.57 0.59
CA LEU A 50 13.90 6.60 -0.34
C LEU A 50 14.22 5.86 -1.65
N LEU A 51 15.41 6.08 -2.22
CA LEU A 51 15.82 5.44 -3.48
C LEU A 51 15.94 3.92 -3.34
N ALA A 52 16.52 3.44 -2.24
CA ALA A 52 16.67 2.01 -2.00
C ALA A 52 15.30 1.35 -1.77
N ALA A 53 14.41 2.01 -1.03
CA ALA A 53 13.06 1.54 -0.81
C ALA A 53 12.28 1.45 -2.13
N THR A 54 12.25 2.51 -2.94
CA THR A 54 11.52 2.49 -4.22
C THR A 54 12.11 1.48 -5.20
N ALA A 55 13.44 1.27 -5.20
CA ALA A 55 14.09 0.25 -6.02
C ALA A 55 13.71 -1.18 -5.59
N PHE A 56 13.67 -1.44 -4.28
CA PHE A 56 13.25 -2.74 -3.75
C PHE A 56 11.79 -3.03 -4.12
N PHE A 57 10.89 -2.06 -3.89
CA PHE A 57 9.46 -2.22 -4.15
C PHE A 57 9.07 -2.11 -5.64
N ALA A 58 9.97 -1.72 -6.55
CA ALA A 58 9.69 -1.67 -7.99
C ALA A 58 9.60 -3.06 -8.67
N LYS A 59 10.00 -4.13 -8.00
CA LYS A 59 9.93 -5.51 -8.50
C LYS A 59 8.99 -6.32 -7.61
N GLN A 60 8.32 -7.38 -8.08
CA GLN A 60 7.49 -8.25 -7.22
C GLN A 60 8.31 -8.92 -6.09
N GLY A 61 9.47 -9.48 -6.42
CA GLY A 61 10.25 -10.31 -5.48
C GLY A 61 9.51 -11.59 -5.06
N ASN A 62 9.74 -12.07 -3.84
CA ASN A 62 9.08 -13.25 -3.26
C ASN A 62 7.84 -12.88 -2.41
N ALA A 63 7.22 -11.73 -2.66
CA ALA A 63 6.05 -11.29 -1.91
C ALA A 63 4.77 -12.01 -2.38
N GLU A 64 3.87 -12.30 -1.44
CA GLU A 64 2.56 -12.92 -1.72
C GLU A 64 1.69 -12.05 -2.65
N VAL A 65 1.84 -10.73 -2.54
CA VAL A 65 1.20 -9.75 -3.42
C VAL A 65 2.26 -8.98 -4.19
N ASP A 66 1.91 -8.53 -5.39
CA ASP A 66 2.83 -7.84 -6.28
C ASP A 66 3.14 -6.42 -5.79
N ARG A 67 4.22 -6.30 -5.00
CA ARG A 67 4.67 -5.03 -4.42
C ARG A 67 5.00 -3.95 -5.47
N ALA A 68 5.23 -4.31 -6.73
CA ALA A 68 5.38 -3.32 -7.81
C ALA A 68 4.07 -2.55 -8.04
N LYS A 69 2.91 -3.21 -7.89
CA LYS A 69 1.60 -2.55 -8.00
C LYS A 69 1.35 -1.62 -6.82
N LEU A 70 1.84 -1.95 -5.63
CA LEU A 70 1.78 -1.06 -4.48
C LEU A 70 2.61 0.21 -4.73
N SER A 71 3.82 0.05 -5.26
CA SER A 71 4.69 1.17 -5.67
C SER A 71 4.02 2.03 -6.74
N LYS A 72 3.36 1.40 -7.73
CA LYS A 72 2.56 2.09 -8.75
C LYS A 72 1.37 2.83 -8.14
N ALA A 73 0.64 2.23 -7.21
CA ALA A 73 -0.50 2.89 -6.53
C ALA A 73 -0.07 4.16 -5.80
N ILE A 74 1.06 4.12 -5.07
CA ILE A 74 1.61 5.31 -4.39
C ILE A 74 1.95 6.41 -5.42
N TYR A 75 2.56 6.03 -6.54
CA TYR A 75 2.88 6.96 -7.62
C TYR A 75 1.64 7.60 -8.25
N GLU A 76 0.61 6.81 -8.55
CA GLU A 76 -0.64 7.32 -9.14
C GLU A 76 -1.36 8.29 -8.19
N VAL A 77 -1.36 8.04 -6.87
CA VAL A 77 -1.88 8.99 -5.89
C VAL A 77 -1.13 10.32 -5.95
N MET A 78 0.20 10.28 -5.99
CA MET A 78 1.02 11.49 -6.10
C MET A 78 0.79 12.24 -7.41
N LYS A 79 0.65 11.50 -8.51
CA LYS A 79 0.41 12.06 -9.85
C LYS A 79 -0.95 12.75 -9.93
N LYS A 80 -2.01 12.11 -9.46
CA LYS A 80 -3.34 12.73 -9.39
C LYS A 80 -3.33 13.98 -8.51
N TYR A 81 -2.67 13.91 -7.35
CA TYR A 81 -2.56 15.08 -6.46
C TYR A 81 -1.87 16.26 -7.13
N GLN A 82 -0.73 16.04 -7.79
CA GLN A 82 -0.02 17.10 -8.53
C GLN A 82 -0.86 17.66 -9.67
N SER A 83 -1.55 16.80 -10.41
CA SER A 83 -2.47 17.23 -11.48
C SER A 83 -3.59 18.13 -10.95
N GLU A 84 -4.16 17.82 -9.78
CA GLU A 84 -5.18 18.69 -9.15
C GLU A 84 -4.61 20.02 -8.66
N GLN A 85 -3.32 20.08 -8.33
CA GLN A 85 -2.63 21.33 -8.01
C GLN A 85 -2.18 22.10 -9.26
N GLY A 86 -2.53 21.65 -10.47
CA GLY A 86 -2.11 22.27 -11.72
C GLY A 86 -0.60 22.10 -12.02
N GLN A 87 0.03 21.09 -11.43
CA GLN A 87 1.45 20.78 -11.65
C GLN A 87 1.57 19.58 -12.59
N ASP A 88 2.30 19.76 -13.70
CA ASP A 88 2.67 18.64 -14.55
C ASP A 88 3.79 17.82 -13.89
N MET A 89 3.44 16.60 -13.49
CA MET A 89 4.43 15.63 -13.05
C MET A 89 5.26 15.24 -14.28
N ARG A 90 6.60 15.42 -14.22
CA ARG A 90 7.52 14.96 -15.27
C ARG A 90 7.13 13.54 -15.70
N SER A 91 7.16 13.27 -17.02
CA SER A 91 6.87 11.95 -17.60
C SER A 91 7.80 10.89 -17.00
N ALA A 92 7.34 10.27 -15.92
CA ALA A 92 7.97 9.13 -15.29
C ALA A 92 6.95 7.99 -15.26
N ASP A 93 7.41 6.79 -15.60
CA ASP A 93 6.54 5.61 -15.70
C ASP A 93 6.41 4.87 -14.35
N SER A 94 7.22 5.25 -13.35
CA SER A 94 7.23 4.60 -12.05
C SER A 94 7.70 5.52 -10.93
N LEU A 95 7.36 5.16 -9.68
CA LEU A 95 7.84 5.84 -8.48
C LEU A 95 9.38 5.88 -8.42
N LEU A 96 10.05 4.79 -8.81
CA LEU A 96 11.51 4.72 -8.82
C LEU A 96 12.09 5.73 -9.81
N HIS A 97 11.60 5.74 -11.05
CA HIS A 97 12.07 6.66 -12.08
C HIS A 97 11.85 8.12 -11.66
N PHE A 98 10.67 8.43 -11.11
CA PHE A 98 10.37 9.76 -10.59
C PHE A 98 11.33 10.18 -9.47
N VAL A 99 11.57 9.31 -8.48
CA VAL A 99 12.51 9.58 -7.39
C VAL A 99 13.93 9.77 -7.93
N GLN A 100 14.39 8.95 -8.87
CA GLN A 100 15.71 9.10 -9.49
C GLN A 100 15.86 10.46 -10.17
N CYS A 101 14.89 10.85 -10.99
CA CYS A 101 14.90 12.14 -11.68
C CYS A 101 15.01 13.31 -10.69
N VAL A 102 14.18 13.34 -9.64
CA VAL A 102 14.21 14.43 -8.66
C VAL A 102 15.51 14.43 -7.85
N LEU A 103 16.03 13.27 -7.44
CA LEU A 103 17.27 13.22 -6.67
C LEU A 103 18.50 13.64 -7.48
N VAL A 104 18.49 13.41 -8.80
CA VAL A 104 19.57 13.85 -9.71
C VAL A 104 19.47 15.35 -10.00
N THR A 105 18.28 15.87 -10.28
CA THR A 105 18.13 17.29 -10.66
C THR A 105 18.08 18.23 -9.46
N GLU A 106 17.55 17.76 -8.34
CA GLU A 106 17.18 18.58 -7.19
C GLU A 106 17.48 17.87 -5.85
N PRO A 107 18.75 17.59 -5.54
CA PRO A 107 19.12 16.83 -4.33
C PRO A 107 18.66 17.50 -3.03
N ALA A 108 18.51 18.83 -3.01
CA ALA A 108 17.98 19.58 -1.87
C ALA A 108 16.52 19.22 -1.53
N HIS A 109 15.74 18.76 -2.51
CA HIS A 109 14.33 18.37 -2.32
C HIS A 109 14.17 16.92 -1.83
N LYS A 110 15.26 16.18 -1.57
CA LYS A 110 15.22 14.79 -1.10
C LYS A 110 14.31 14.59 0.12
N GLN A 111 14.42 15.46 1.12
CA GLN A 111 13.64 15.33 2.35
C GLN A 111 12.16 15.64 2.11
N ALA A 112 11.87 16.71 1.37
CA ALA A 112 10.50 17.05 0.97
C ALA A 112 9.85 15.93 0.16
N MET A 113 10.60 15.32 -0.76
CA MET A 113 10.13 14.18 -1.56
C MET A 113 9.84 12.95 -0.69
N LYS A 114 10.73 12.62 0.25
CA LYS A 114 10.51 11.55 1.21
C LYS A 114 9.20 11.77 1.99
N GLU A 115 8.92 13.01 2.40
CA GLU A 115 7.68 13.35 3.07
C GLU A 115 6.46 13.19 2.18
N VAL A 116 6.50 13.64 0.92
CA VAL A 116 5.38 13.48 -0.02
C VAL A 116 5.05 12.01 -0.26
N VAL A 117 6.08 11.18 -0.44
CA VAL A 117 5.91 9.73 -0.64
C VAL A 117 5.31 9.06 0.60
N LEU A 118 5.74 9.45 1.80
CA LEU A 118 5.17 8.95 3.05
C LEU A 118 3.73 9.43 3.28
N ASP A 119 3.41 10.67 2.90
CA ASP A 119 2.05 11.22 2.96
C ASP A 119 1.12 10.43 2.02
N ALA A 120 1.55 10.15 0.79
CA ALA A 120 0.80 9.34 -0.17
C ALA A 120 0.61 7.89 0.31
N ALA A 121 1.66 7.26 0.83
CA ALA A 121 1.57 5.92 1.43
C ALA A 121 0.62 5.88 2.63
N THR A 122 0.59 6.95 3.44
CA THR A 122 -0.34 7.08 4.56
C THR A 122 -1.77 7.24 4.10
N ALA A 123 -2.03 8.09 3.09
CA ALA A 123 -3.34 8.23 2.49
C ALA A 123 -3.86 6.91 1.91
N LEU A 124 -2.99 6.16 1.22
CA LEU A 124 -3.32 4.83 0.69
C LEU A 124 -3.67 3.84 1.81
N LYS A 125 -2.92 3.87 2.92
CA LYS A 125 -3.21 3.03 4.10
C LYS A 125 -4.58 3.35 4.68
N LEU A 126 -4.91 4.64 4.82
CA LEU A 126 -6.22 5.07 5.33
C LEU A 126 -7.34 4.67 4.38
N ALA A 127 -7.16 4.83 3.07
CA ALA A 127 -8.13 4.42 2.07
C ALA A 127 -8.36 2.90 2.08
N MET A 128 -7.33 2.08 2.26
CA MET A 128 -7.45 0.62 2.39
C MET A 128 -8.33 0.19 3.58
N ASN A 129 -8.49 1.01 4.62
CA ASN A 129 -9.33 0.69 5.77
C ASN A 129 -10.84 0.83 5.48
N LEU A 130 -11.21 1.45 4.36
CA LEU A 130 -12.61 1.60 3.96
C LEU A 130 -13.17 0.35 3.26
N PHE A 131 -12.30 -0.63 2.96
CA PHE A 131 -12.65 -1.86 2.24
C PHE A 131 -12.52 -3.08 3.14
N ILE A 132 -13.28 -4.13 2.80
CA ILE A 132 -13.26 -5.40 3.53
C ILE A 132 -11.86 -6.01 3.45
N ALA A 133 -11.35 -6.50 4.57
CA ALA A 133 -10.12 -7.28 4.59
C ALA A 133 -10.46 -8.75 4.34
N GLU A 134 -9.61 -9.45 3.58
CA GLU A 134 -9.71 -10.91 3.47
C GLU A 134 -9.65 -11.51 4.89
N GLU A 135 -10.74 -12.16 5.31
CA GLU A 135 -10.77 -12.91 6.56
C GLU A 135 -9.84 -14.11 6.42
N LYS A 136 -9.07 -14.40 7.48
CA LYS A 136 -8.37 -15.67 7.54
C LYS A 136 -9.43 -16.75 7.68
N ASP A 137 -9.48 -17.68 6.74
CA ASP A 137 -9.98 -19.01 7.03
C ASP A 137 -9.00 -19.64 8.04
N ASP A 138 -9.17 -19.29 9.32
CA ASP A 138 -8.58 -20.02 10.42
C ASP A 138 -9.25 -21.39 10.38
N LYS A 139 -8.50 -22.37 9.86
CA LYS A 139 -8.85 -23.79 9.78
C LYS A 139 -9.78 -24.16 10.93
N VAL A 140 -11.04 -24.42 10.59
CA VAL A 140 -11.98 -25.10 11.48
C VAL A 140 -11.34 -26.44 11.81
N ALA A 141 -10.67 -26.52 12.95
CA ALA A 141 -10.41 -27.79 13.60
C ALA A 141 -11.79 -28.35 13.92
N SER A 142 -12.28 -29.22 13.05
CA SER A 142 -13.45 -30.06 13.29
C SER A 142 -13.19 -30.86 14.55
N ASN A 143 -13.68 -30.37 15.69
CA ASN A 143 -13.99 -31.22 16.81
C ASN A 143 -15.51 -31.24 16.93
N GLN A 144 -16.12 -32.07 16.09
CA GLN A 144 -17.53 -32.42 16.19
C GLN A 144 -17.75 -33.33 17.41
N VAL A 145 -18.88 -33.06 18.07
CA VAL A 145 -19.70 -33.90 18.98
C VAL A 145 -19.04 -34.41 20.28
N VAL A 146 -19.34 -33.81 21.44
CA VAL A 146 -20.58 -33.95 22.27
C VAL A 146 -20.72 -35.37 22.84
N GLY A 147 -20.55 -35.48 24.16
CA GLY A 147 -20.70 -36.74 24.90
C GLY A 147 -22.13 -37.11 25.28
N HIS A 148 -22.31 -38.35 25.75
CA HIS A 148 -23.29 -38.73 26.76
C HIS A 148 -23.00 -40.13 27.33
N GLY A 149 -22.98 -40.22 28.66
CA GLY A 149 -23.59 -41.27 29.50
C GLY A 149 -23.29 -42.75 29.25
N GLY A 150 -22.76 -43.42 30.27
CA GLY A 150 -22.76 -44.88 30.37
C GLY A 150 -22.27 -45.35 31.73
N GLU A 151 -23.16 -45.32 32.72
CA GLU A 151 -23.02 -45.89 34.06
C GLU A 151 -22.68 -47.40 34.02
N GLY A 152 -22.10 -47.88 35.12
CA GLY A 152 -21.60 -49.26 35.24
C GLY A 152 -22.68 -50.34 35.34
N GLN A 153 -22.25 -51.57 35.03
CA GLN A 153 -22.68 -52.86 35.60
C GLN A 153 -22.01 -53.99 34.79
N VAL A 154 -21.09 -54.73 35.41
CA VAL A 154 -21.18 -56.19 35.71
C VAL A 154 -20.07 -56.59 36.67
#